data_AF-A0A520Z6L4-F1
#
_entry.id   AF-A0A520Z6L4-F1
#
_cell.length_a   1.000
_cell.length_b   1.000
_cell.length_c   1.000
_cell.angle_alpha   90.00
_cell.angle_beta   90.00
_cell.angle_gamma   90.00
#
_symmetry.space_group_name_H-M   'P 1'
#
loop_
_entity.id
_entity.type
_entity.pdbx_description
1 polymer ?
#
loop_
_entity_poly.entity_id
_entity_poly.type
_entity_poly.pdbx_seq_one_letter_code
_entity_poly.pdbx_strand_id
1 'polypeptide(L)'
;GKWLSKYRYLKVKINDDLSGIRNYRATVNGKWILMEYNAKKGILTHDFNDNIVNDTKNLLKIIVTDNVGNSSTFEATFFRK
;
A
#
# COMPACT_ATOMS: atom_id res chain seq x y z
N GLY A 1 -7.01 -13.53 -3.11
CA GLY A 1 -6.60 -12.25 -3.72
C GLY A 1 -7.79 -11.59 -4.37
N LYS A 2 -7.85 -10.25 -4.39
CA LYS A 2 -8.95 -9.47 -4.98
C LYS A 2 -8.60 -8.99 -6.39
N TRP A 3 -9.61 -8.89 -7.26
CA TRP A 3 -9.47 -8.28 -8.58
C TRP A 3 -9.67 -6.77 -8.49
N LEU A 4 -8.71 -6.01 -9.03
CA LEU A 4 -8.69 -4.55 -9.02
C LEU A 4 -8.71 -3.93 -10.42
N SER A 5 -8.99 -4.70 -11.48
CA SER A 5 -9.02 -4.22 -12.87
C SER A 5 -9.92 -3.01 -13.11
N LYS A 6 -11.02 -2.89 -12.36
CA LYS A 6 -11.97 -1.77 -12.47
C LYS A 6 -11.60 -0.53 -11.66
N TYR A 7 -10.57 -0.60 -10.82
CA TYR A 7 -10.19 0.50 -9.93
C TYR A 7 -8.95 1.21 -10.46
N ARG A 8 -8.97 2.54 -10.50
CA ARG A 8 -7.78 3.32 -10.81
C ARG A 8 -6.81 3.41 -9.63
N TYR A 9 -7.34 3.36 -8.41
CA TYR A 9 -6.58 3.56 -7.20
C TYR A 9 -6.60 2.34 -6.30
N LEU A 10 -5.45 1.97 -5.75
CA LEU A 10 -5.32 1.04 -4.64
C LEU A 10 -5.39 1.81 -3.33
N LYS A 11 -6.38 1.48 -2.49
CA LYS A 11 -6.54 2.07 -1.16
C LYS A 11 -6.27 1.03 -0.10
N VAL A 12 -5.35 1.34 0.80
CA VAL A 12 -5.04 0.51 1.98
C VAL A 12 -5.35 1.34 3.21
N LYS A 13 -6.23 0.83 4.07
CA LYS A 13 -6.53 1.47 5.34
C LYS A 13 -5.54 0.97 6.38
N ILE A 14 -4.92 1.91 7.09
CA ILE A 14 -4.11 1.66 8.27
C ILE A 14 -4.93 2.18 9.45
N ASN A 15 -5.32 1.28 10.34
CA ASN A 15 -5.82 1.69 11.66
C ASN A 15 -4.58 1.87 12.54
N ASP A 16 -4.36 3.12 12.96
CA ASP A 16 -3.42 3.47 14.02
C ASP A 16 -4.26 4.02 15.17
N ASP A 17 -4.11 3.43 16.36
CA ASP A 17 -4.94 3.81 17.50
C ASP A 17 -4.31 4.93 18.33
N LEU A 18 -2.97 5.10 18.34
CA LEU A 18 -2.30 5.96 19.35
C LEU A 18 -0.95 6.59 18.96
N SER A 19 -0.13 6.00 18.07
CA SER A 19 1.31 6.33 17.99
C SER A 19 1.70 7.19 16.78
N GLY A 20 0.82 7.29 15.80
CA GLY A 20 1.11 7.87 14.49
C GLY A 20 2.09 7.02 13.67
N ILE A 21 2.06 7.22 12.35
CA ILE A 21 2.99 6.58 11.44
C ILE A 21 4.20 7.48 11.25
N ARG A 22 5.39 6.96 11.57
CA ARG A 22 6.65 7.66 11.33
C ARG A 22 7.10 7.51 9.89
N ASN A 23 7.05 6.29 9.37
CA ASN A 23 7.49 5.98 8.02
C ASN A 23 6.67 4.85 7.42
N TYR A 24 6.56 4.81 6.10
CA TYR A 24 5.94 3.71 5.39
C TYR A 24 6.67 3.47 4.06
N ARG A 25 6.65 2.22 3.61
CA ARG A 25 7.22 1.81 2.33
C ARG A 25 6.33 0.76 1.70
N ALA A 26 5.98 0.96 0.44
CA ALA A 26 5.19 0.00 -0.33
C ALA A 26 5.97 -0.49 -1.55
N THR A 27 5.81 -1.76 -1.84
CA THR A 27 6.36 -2.42 -3.03
C THR A 27 5.31 -3.32 -3.65
N VAL A 28 5.27 -3.39 -4.98
CA VAL A 28 4.46 -4.33 -5.74
C VAL A 28 5.39 -5.16 -6.61
N ASN A 29 5.34 -6.48 -6.50
CA ASN A 29 6.23 -7.40 -7.22
C ASN A 29 7.73 -7.05 -7.04
N GLY A 30 8.11 -6.58 -5.85
CA GLY A 30 9.47 -6.14 -5.55
C GLY A 30 9.86 -4.76 -6.07
N LYS A 31 9.01 -4.11 -6.88
CA LYS A 31 9.20 -2.73 -7.34
C LYS A 31 8.62 -1.75 -6.32
N TRP A 32 9.34 -0.68 -6.02
CA TRP A 32 8.82 0.38 -5.17
C TRP A 32 7.68 1.10 -5.87
N ILE A 33 6.61 1.39 -5.13
CA ILE A 33 5.48 2.18 -5.60
C ILE A 33 5.30 3.39 -4.71
N LEU A 34 4.95 4.54 -5.31
CA LEU A 34 4.59 5.72 -4.57
C LEU A 34 3.17 5.54 -4.02
N MET A 35 3.01 5.73 -2.71
CA MET A 35 1.71 5.83 -2.07
C MET A 35 1.58 7.16 -1.35
N GLU A 36 0.41 7.77 -1.47
CA GLU A 36 0.03 8.97 -0.74
C GLU A 36 -0.66 8.58 0.56
N TYR A 37 -0.14 9.05 1.69
CA TYR A 37 -0.72 8.80 3.01
C TYR A 37 -1.67 9.92 3.44
N ASN A 38 -2.93 9.57 3.68
CA ASN A 38 -3.91 10.45 4.27
C ASN A 38 -4.00 10.20 5.78
N ALA A 39 -3.27 10.99 6.58
CA ALA A 39 -3.26 10.88 8.04
C ALA A 39 -4.64 11.09 8.68
N LYS A 40 -5.49 11.97 8.13
CA LYS A 40 -6.84 12.22 8.65
C LYS A 40 -7.76 10.99 8.53
N LYS A 41 -7.57 10.17 7.48
CA LYS A 41 -8.39 8.98 7.21
C LYS A 41 -7.68 7.67 7.55
N GLY A 42 -6.37 7.71 7.78
CA GLY A 42 -5.52 6.53 7.87
C GLY A 42 -5.53 5.72 6.57
N ILE A 43 -5.46 6.36 5.39
CA ILE A 43 -5.54 5.65 4.10
C ILE A 43 -4.30 5.94 3.26
N LEU A 44 -3.60 4.88 2.86
CA LEU A 44 -2.62 4.91 1.78
C LEU A 44 -3.33 4.75 0.44
N THR A 45 -3.09 5.66 -0.49
CA THR A 45 -3.64 5.61 -1.84
C THR A 45 -2.51 5.54 -2.85
N HIS A 46 -2.63 4.64 -3.82
CA HIS A 46 -1.71 4.51 -4.94
C HIS A 46 -2.49 4.60 -6.25
N ASP A 47 -1.99 5.41 -7.19
CA ASP A 47 -2.56 5.51 -8.55
C ASP A 47 -1.84 4.52 -9.47
N PHE A 48 -2.59 3.61 -10.09
CA PHE A 48 -2.05 2.65 -11.04
C PHE A 48 -1.63 3.29 -12.38
N ASN A 49 -1.87 4.58 -12.57
CA ASN A 49 -1.47 5.32 -13.77
C ASN A 49 0.05 5.55 -13.87
N ASP A 50 0.83 5.15 -12.86
CA ASP A 50 2.29 5.22 -12.88
C ASP A 50 2.95 4.11 -13.72
N ASN A 51 2.16 3.20 -14.31
CA ASN A 51 2.61 2.08 -15.13
C ASN A 51 3.64 1.16 -14.44
N ILE A 52 3.70 1.15 -13.10
CA ILE A 52 4.58 0.23 -12.36
C ILE A 52 3.93 -1.16 -12.26
N VAL A 53 2.60 -1.19 -12.11
CA VAL A 53 1.78 -2.40 -11.90
C VAL A 53 1.17 -2.87 -13.22
N ASN A 54 1.95 -3.57 -14.05
CA ASN A 54 1.50 -4.11 -15.34
C ASN A 54 1.25 -5.62 -15.35
N ASP A 55 1.61 -6.31 -14.27
CA ASP A 55 1.44 -7.76 -14.18
C ASP A 55 0.00 -8.15 -13.87
N THR A 56 -0.38 -9.37 -14.27
CA THR A 56 -1.72 -9.89 -13.93
C THR A 56 -1.86 -10.20 -12.45
N LYS A 57 -0.81 -10.79 -11.86
CA LYS A 57 -0.72 -11.12 -10.43
C LYS A 57 0.26 -10.16 -9.78
N ASN A 58 -0.20 -9.48 -8.74
CA ASN A 58 0.56 -8.45 -8.06
C ASN A 58 0.64 -8.77 -6.57
N LEU A 59 1.86 -8.91 -6.06
CA LEU A 59 2.15 -9.05 -4.64
C LEU A 59 2.46 -7.68 -4.06
N LEU A 60 1.50 -7.11 -3.36
CA LEU A 60 1.66 -5.90 -2.57
C LEU A 60 2.34 -6.25 -1.24
N LYS A 61 3.37 -5.49 -0.90
CA LYS A 61 4.02 -5.52 0.41
C LYS A 61 4.16 -4.10 0.93
N ILE A 62 3.67 -3.85 2.13
CA ILE A 62 3.73 -2.56 2.79
C ILE A 62 4.40 -2.76 4.14
N ILE A 63 5.41 -1.96 4.42
CA ILE A 63 6.13 -1.93 5.69
C ILE A 63 5.83 -0.58 6.31
N VAL A 64 5.26 -0.58 7.51
CA VAL A 64 4.91 0.63 8.26
C VAL A 64 5.75 0.65 9.52
N THR A 65 6.35 1.78 9.84
CA THR A 65 7.13 2.00 11.06
C THR A 65 6.48 3.11 11.87
N ASP A 66 6.22 2.86 13.14
CA ASP A 66 5.66 3.85 14.07
C ASP A 66 6.75 4.74 14.68
N ASN A 67 6.34 5.73 15.48
CA ASN A 67 7.28 6.64 16.14
C ASN A 67 8.11 5.99 17.25
N VAL A 68 7.64 4.87 17.81
CA VAL A 68 8.30 4.16 18.91
C VAL A 68 9.25 3.05 18.42
N GLY A 69 9.33 2.84 17.11
CA GLY A 69 10.26 1.93 16.45
C GLY A 69 9.70 0.56 16.10
N ASN A 70 8.40 0.30 16.32
CA ASN A 70 7.80 -0.94 15.84
C ASN A 70 7.58 -0.87 14.33
N SER A 71 7.90 -1.96 13.65
CA SER A 71 7.63 -2.13 12.22
C SER A 71 6.63 -3.26 11.97
N SER A 72 5.57 -2.96 11.23
CA SER A 72 4.57 -3.92 10.79
C SER A 72 4.68 -4.14 9.29
N THR A 73 4.69 -5.40 8.87
CA THR A 73 4.69 -5.76 7.45
C THR A 73 3.33 -6.34 7.07
N PHE A 74 2.72 -5.78 6.05
CA PHE A 74 1.47 -6.23 5.46
C PHE A 74 1.72 -6.72 4.04
N GLU A 75 1.34 -7.97 3.76
CA GLU A 75 1.46 -8.58 2.44
C GLU A 75 0.08 -8.98 1.92
N ALA A 76 -0.22 -8.59 0.69
CA ALA A 76 -1.47 -8.91 0.04
C ALA A 76 -1.27 -9.21 -1.44
N THR A 77 -2.00 -10.18 -1.96
CA THR A 77 -2.01 -10.46 -3.40
C THR A 77 -3.28 -9.93 -4.04
N PHE A 78 -3.14 -9.15 -5.11
CA PHE A 78 -4.24 -8.67 -5.94
C PHE A 78 -3.99 -8.99 -7.42
N PHE A 79 -5.07 -8.96 -8.20
CA PHE A 79 -5.03 -9.24 -9.63
C PHE A 79 -5.56 -8.06 -10.43
N ARG A 80 -4.92 -7.74 -11.55
CA ARG A 80 -5.32 -6.68 -12.48
C ARG A 80 -5.14 -7.20 -13.91
N LYS A 81 -5.95 -6.74 -14.86
CA LYS A 81 -5.85 -7.07 -16.29
C LYS A 81 -6.19 -5.82 -17.07
#